data_AF-A0A356W7X5-F1
#
_entry.id   AF-A0A356W7X5-F1
#
_cell.length_a   1.000
_cell.length_b   1.000
_cell.length_c   1.000
_cell.angle_alpha   90.00
_cell.angle_beta   90.00
_cell.angle_gamma   90.00
#
_symmetry.space_group_name_H-M   'P 1'
#
loop_
_entity.id
_entity.type
_entity.pdbx_description
1 polymer ?
#
loop_
_entity_poly.entity_id
_entity_poly.type
_entity_poly.pdbx_seq_one_letter_code
_entity_poly.pdbx_strand_id
1 'polypeptide(L)' 'RSGEETIVLIHSAKAATAFVDLAMGLASEAWTMIAISEAAAAPLKPLGASRIIAADRPNEDALVAALCEASKGL' A
#
# COMPACT_ATOMS: atom_id res chain seq x y z
N ARG A 1 21.63 -2.92 -6.73
CA ARG A 1 20.40 -2.10 -6.80
C ARG A 1 20.17 -1.65 -5.37
N SER A 2 20.23 -0.34 -5.08
CA SER A 2 20.12 0.16 -3.70
C SER A 2 19.14 1.33 -3.70
N GLY A 3 17.86 1.01 -3.87
CA GLY A 3 16.77 1.81 -3.33
C GLY A 3 16.05 0.87 -2.40
N GLU A 4 16.04 1.15 -1.11
CA GLU A 4 15.34 0.33 -0.12
C GLU A 4 13.85 0.24 -0.52
N GLU A 5 13.31 -0.97 -0.56
CA GLU A 5 11.90 -1.19 -0.88
C GLU A 5 11.04 -0.66 0.28
N THR A 6 10.17 0.30 -0.04
CA THR A 6 9.30 0.95 0.96
C THR A 6 7.95 0.27 0.99
N ILE A 7 7.54 -0.25 2.14
CA ILE A 7 6.18 -0.73 2.35
C ILE A 7 5.35 0.34 3.06
N VAL A 8 4.17 0.65 2.52
CA VAL A 8 3.23 1.61 3.10
C VAL A 8 1.92 0.92 3.46
N LEU A 9 1.52 1.02 4.74
CA LEU A 9 0.26 0.48 5.23
C LEU A 9 -0.84 1.55 5.24
N ILE A 10 -2.00 1.22 4.69
CA ILE A 10 -3.13 2.14 4.54
C ILE A 10 -4.38 1.59 5.24
N HIS A 11 -4.78 2.23 6.33
CA HIS A 11 -5.88 1.77 7.20
C HIS A 11 -7.28 2.26 6.80
N SER A 12 -7.43 3.11 5.78
CA SER A 12 -8.75 3.53 5.32
C SER A 12 -8.71 4.16 3.93
N ALA A 13 -9.86 4.19 3.25
CA ALA A 13 -10.01 4.89 1.98
C ALA A 13 -9.76 6.40 2.11
N LYS A 14 -10.18 7.01 3.23
CA LYS A 14 -9.93 8.44 3.49
C LYS A 14 -8.44 8.74 3.58
N ALA A 15 -7.69 7.91 4.30
CA ALA A 15 -6.24 8.02 4.38
C ALA A 15 -5.57 7.77 3.03
N ALA A 16 -6.06 6.80 2.26
CA ALA A 16 -5.57 6.51 0.91
C ALA A 16 -5.68 7.73 -0.02
N THR A 17 -6.83 8.39 -0.06
CA THR A 17 -7.03 9.60 -0.87
C THR A 17 -6.08 10.72 -0.45
N ALA A 18 -6.02 11.04 0.85
CA ALA A 18 -5.13 12.08 1.34
C ALA A 18 -3.65 11.76 1.07
N PHE A 19 -3.27 10.48 1.19
CA PHE A 19 -1.91 10.02 0.89
C PHE A 19 -1.58 10.21 -0.59
N VAL A 20 -2.49 9.86 -1.50
CA VAL A 20 -2.30 10.03 -2.95
C VAL A 20 -2.10 11.50 -3.31
N ASP A 21 -2.91 12.39 -2.74
CA ASP A 21 -2.80 13.83 -2.98
C ASP A 21 -1.43 14.37 -2.53
N LEU A 22 -0.90 13.88 -1.40
CA LEU A 22 0.40 14.28 -0.87
C LEU A 22 1.59 13.64 -1.57
N ALA A 23 1.43 12.40 -2.03
CA ALA A 23 2.50 11.62 -2.66
C ALA A 23 2.59 11.84 -4.17
N MET A 24 1.66 12.59 -4.76
CA MET A 24 1.64 12.87 -6.18
C MET A 24 2.94 13.56 -6.62
N GLY A 25 3.64 12.97 -7.59
CA GLY A 25 4.93 13.46 -8.07
C GLY A 25 6.16 12.89 -7.35
N LEU A 26 5.98 12.03 -6.34
CA LEU A 26 7.07 11.22 -5.78
C LEU A 26 7.33 9.98 -6.64
N ALA A 27 8.59 9.55 -6.68
CA ALA A 27 9.00 8.29 -7.30
C ALA A 27 8.53 7.11 -6.42
N SER A 28 7.34 6.60 -6.72
CA SER A 28 6.62 5.55 -6.00
C SER A 28 6.87 4.15 -6.59
N GLU A 29 7.70 4.04 -7.63
CA GLU A 29 7.89 2.79 -8.38
C GLU A 29 8.57 1.70 -7.55
N ALA A 30 9.19 2.06 -6.42
CA ALA A 30 9.77 1.12 -5.45
C ALA A 30 8.84 0.82 -4.26
N TRP A 31 7.61 1.36 -4.26
CA TRP A 31 6.69 1.20 -3.14
C TRP A 31 5.81 -0.04 -3.32
N THR A 32 5.64 -0.76 -2.21
CA THR A 32 4.58 -1.75 -2.04
C THR A 32 3.53 -1.16 -1.11
N MET A 33 2.31 -0.97 -1.61
CA MET A 33 1.21 -0.44 -0.82
C MET A 33 0.28 -1.56 -0.37
N ILE A 34 -0.01 -1.59 0.93
CA ILE A 34 -0.89 -2.61 1.52
C ILE A 34 -2.05 -1.88 2.19
N ALA A 35 -3.25 -2.10 1.69
CA ALA A 35 -4.46 -1.47 2.18
C ALA A 35 -5.29 -2.46 3.00
N ILE A 36 -5.94 -1.99 4.07
CA ILE A 36 -6.78 -2.81 4.95
C ILE A 36 -8.00 -3.41 4.23
N SER A 37 -8.36 -2.90 3.05
CA SER A 37 -9.48 -3.41 2.24
C SER A 37 -9.35 -2.94 0.80
N GLU A 38 -10.12 -3.55 -0.10
CA GLU A 38 -10.25 -3.11 -1.51
C GLU A 38 -10.70 -1.65 -1.64
N ALA A 39 -11.64 -1.22 -0.79
CA ALA A 39 -12.09 0.17 -0.77
C ALA A 39 -10.96 1.15 -0.41
N ALA A 40 -10.03 0.73 0.45
CA ALA A 40 -8.84 1.51 0.79
C ALA A 40 -7.73 1.41 -0.26
N ALA A 41 -7.69 0.35 -1.06
CA ALA A 41 -6.74 0.19 -2.16
C ALA A 41 -7.12 1.02 -3.39
N ALA A 42 -8.43 1.21 -3.64
CA ALA A 42 -8.93 1.85 -4.85
C ALA A 42 -8.32 3.25 -5.13
N PRO A 43 -8.17 4.15 -4.15
CA PRO A 43 -7.57 5.46 -4.38
C PRO A 43 -6.08 5.41 -4.72
N LEU A 44 -5.35 4.34 -4.39
CA LEU A 44 -3.90 4.23 -4.54
C LEU A 44 -3.47 3.92 -5.98
N LYS A 45 -4.38 3.42 -6.82
CA LYS A 45 -4.11 2.99 -8.21
C LYS A 45 -3.37 4.04 -9.06
N PRO A 46 -3.67 5.35 -8.98
CA PRO A 46 -2.99 6.36 -9.80
C PRO A 46 -1.53 6.62 -9.41
N LEU A 47 -1.08 6.17 -8.23
CA LEU A 47 0.28 6.45 -7.75
C LEU A 47 1.36 5.72 -8.53
N GLY A 48 1.05 4.66 -9.29
CA GLY A 48 2.07 3.91 -10.03
C GLY A 48 2.97 3.03 -9.15
N ALA A 49 2.52 2.69 -7.95
CA ALA A 49 3.23 1.79 -7.04
C ALA A 49 3.52 0.43 -7.71
N SER A 50 4.67 -0.16 -7.37
CA SER A 50 5.10 -1.49 -7.88
C SER A 50 4.05 -2.56 -7.64
N ARG A 51 3.45 -2.53 -6.45
CA ARG A 51 2.41 -3.45 -6.04
C ARG A 51 1.41 -2.77 -5.11
N ILE A 52 0.14 -3.08 -5.32
CA ILE A 52 -0.95 -2.70 -4.41
C ILE A 52 -1.63 -3.98 -3.97
N ILE A 53 -1.69 -4.22 -2.66
CA ILE A 53 -2.27 -5.41 -2.03
C ILE A 53 -3.41 -4.95 -1.14
N ALA A 54 -4.57 -5.60 -1.25
CA ALA A 54 -5.64 -5.44 -0.27
C ALA A 54 -5.64 -6.63 0.70
N ALA A 55 -5.84 -6.37 1.98
CA ALA A 55 -6.04 -7.41 2.97
C ALA A 55 -7.39 -8.13 2.75
N ASP A 56 -7.42 -9.44 3.05
CA ASP A 56 -8.61 -10.28 2.85
C ASP A 56 -9.83 -9.83 3.67
N ARG A 57 -9.59 -9.16 4.80
CA ARG A 57 -10.62 -8.66 5.72
C ARG A 57 -10.23 -7.28 6.24
N PRO A 58 -11.22 -6.40 6.54
CA PRO A 58 -10.97 -5.04 7.03
C PRO A 58 -10.62 -5.00 8.52
N ASN A 59 -9.56 -5.69 8.92
CA ASN A 59 -9.04 -5.68 10.29
C ASN A 59 -7.51 -5.69 10.33
N GLU A 60 -6.95 -5.39 11.50
CA GLU A 60 -5.51 -5.24 11.67
C GLU A 60 -4.75 -6.56 11.48
N ASP A 61 -5.30 -7.67 11.98
CA ASP A 61 -4.69 -9.00 11.82
C ASP A 61 -4.50 -9.37 10.33
N ALA A 62 -5.50 -9.12 9.48
CA ALA A 62 -5.41 -9.39 8.06
C ALA A 62 -4.45 -8.43 7.34
N LEU A 63 -4.37 -7.17 7.79
CA LEU A 63 -3.41 -6.20 7.25
C LEU A 63 -1.97 -6.61 7.58
N VAL A 64 -1.70 -7.05 8.80
CA VAL A 64 -0.39 -7.55 9.22
C VAL A 64 -0.06 -8.87 8.52
N ALA A 65 -1.03 -9.76 8.33
CA ALA A 65 -0.82 -10.98 7.54
C ALA A 65 -0.41 -10.63 6.09
N ALA A 66 -1.08 -9.67 5.46
CA ALA A 66 -0.72 -9.20 4.11
C ALA A 66 0.69 -8.58 4.07
N LEU A 67 1.10 -7.84 5.10
CA LEU A 67 2.47 -7.34 5.27
C LEU A 67 3.49 -8.49 5.36
N CYS A 68 3.23 -9.50 6.18
CA CYS A 68 4.10 -10.66 6.31
C CYS A 68 4.25 -11.41 4.98
N GLU A 69 3.17 -11.56 4.20
CA GLU A 69 3.26 -12.19 2.88
C GLU A 69 4.00 -11.32 1.86
N ALA A 70 3.77 -10.00 1.86
CA ALA A 70 4.44 -9.08 0.95
C ALA A 70 5.95 -9.01 1.20
N SER A 71 6.38 -9.07 2.47
CA SER A 71 7.78 -8.97 2.88
C SER A 71 8.60 -10.23 2.60
N LYS A 72 7.99 -11.40 2.39
CA LYS A 72 8.70 -12.62 1.97
C LYS A 72 9.32 -12.51 0.57
N GLY A 73 8.85 -11.56 -0.24
CA GLY A 73 9.30 -11.34 -1.61
C GLY A 73 10.34 -10.23 -1.78
N LEU A 74 10.77 -9.61 -0.67
CA LEU A 74 11.81 -8.58 -0.59
C LEU A 74 13.15 -9.25 -0.20
#